data_AF-A0A165N3B4-F1
#
_entry.id   AF-A0A165N3B4-F1
#
_cell.length_a   1.000
_cell.length_b   1.000
_cell.length_c   1.000
_cell.angle_alpha   90.00
_cell.angle_beta   90.00
_cell.angle_gamma   90.00
#
_symmetry.space_group_name_H-M   'P 1'
#
loop_
_entity.id
_entity.type
_entity.pdbx_description
1 polymer ?
#
loop_
_entity_poly.entity_id
_entity_poly.type
_entity_poly.pdbx_seq_one_letter_code
_entity_poly.pdbx_strand_id
1 'polypeptide(L)'
;MRLLSTALIACIACYEVASALVSRQSARKVGLAVSRSVGSSPSQWVTAHVAAVADFGPTKTSVTNSTGLPFLPTLGQTSNVNTWLSTLVQGYATLAIGLTEVDSGGTGVSVAVGISTWRQAMAPLKARGYQLCSHTVTQAHSGTVWLQSFQSQCPDCWAQVDFVCVEWFGVDAQDFINFVTSVHLTFGKDVIVTQFAVADFNGGTTPSVGDVLALMGTTTAFMDSAAFVHTYFWLGMFLPGEGGVPSSNGLMNSDGSPNALGLQYISS
;
A
#
# COMPACT_ATOMS: atom_id res chain seq x y z
N MET A 1 29.62 -9.62 46.29
CA MET A 1 28.84 -8.53 45.65
C MET A 1 29.74 -7.93 44.57
N ARG A 2 29.59 -8.37 43.31
CA ARG A 2 30.51 -8.04 42.22
C ARG A 2 30.15 -6.66 41.65
N LEU A 3 31.07 -5.70 41.80
CA LEU A 3 31.04 -4.42 41.11
C LEU A 3 31.32 -4.66 39.62
N LEU A 4 30.25 -4.77 38.83
CA LEU A 4 30.32 -4.62 37.38
C LEU A 4 30.56 -3.14 37.09
N SER A 5 31.74 -2.86 36.55
CA SER A 5 32.28 -1.53 36.27
C SER A 5 31.35 -0.73 35.35
N THR A 6 31.03 0.50 35.75
CA THR A 6 30.19 1.48 35.05
C THR A 6 30.63 1.75 33.60
N ALA A 7 31.89 1.47 33.26
CA ALA A 7 32.41 1.59 31.89
C ALA A 7 31.82 0.57 30.90
N LEU A 8 31.42 -0.62 31.36
CA LEU A 8 30.85 -1.66 30.49
C LEU A 8 29.39 -1.36 30.11
N ILE A 9 28.65 -0.68 31.00
CA ILE A 9 27.25 -0.30 30.79
C ILE A 9 27.14 0.85 29.77
N ALA A 10 28.07 1.80 29.81
CA ALA A 10 28.10 2.91 28.85
C ALA A 10 28.40 2.46 27.40
N CYS A 11 29.18 1.38 27.23
CA CYS A 11 29.53 0.84 25.93
C CYS A 11 28.36 0.10 25.25
N ILE A 12 27.50 -0.55 26.04
CA ILE A 12 26.29 -1.23 25.54
C ILE A 12 25.22 -0.21 25.13
N ALA A 13 25.03 0.85 25.93
CA ALA A 13 24.10 1.93 25.61
C ALA A 13 24.49 2.69 24.32
N CYS A 14 25.79 2.89 24.07
CA CYS A 14 26.25 3.49 22.81
C CYS A 14 26.01 2.57 21.60
N TYR A 15 26.04 1.25 21.78
CA TYR A 15 25.81 0.28 20.70
C TYR A 15 24.33 0.18 20.32
N GLU A 16 23.41 0.21 21.29
CA GLU A 16 21.96 0.25 21.02
C GLU A 16 21.52 1.56 20.38
N VAL A 17 22.06 2.71 20.83
CA VAL A 17 21.77 4.01 20.23
C VAL A 17 22.38 4.12 18.83
N ALA A 18 23.57 3.58 18.59
CA ALA A 18 24.16 3.52 17.25
C ALA A 18 23.37 2.59 16.32
N SER A 19 22.88 1.45 16.81
CA SER A 19 22.04 0.54 16.00
C SER A 19 20.68 1.14 15.66
N ALA A 20 20.12 1.98 16.53
CA ALA A 20 18.88 2.74 16.27
C ALA A 20 19.09 3.95 15.34
N LEU A 21 20.30 4.53 15.32
CA LEU A 21 20.64 5.64 14.43
C LEU A 21 21.07 5.16 13.03
N VAL A 22 21.64 3.95 12.92
CA VAL A 22 22.03 3.33 11.64
C VAL A 22 20.82 2.78 10.86
N SER A 23 19.65 2.57 11.49
CA SER A 23 18.43 2.11 10.80
C SER A 23 17.42 3.22 10.44
N ARG A 24 17.76 4.50 10.64
CA ARG A 24 16.91 5.65 10.26
C ARG A 24 17.30 6.27 8.91
N GLN A 25 17.84 5.48 7.99
CA GLN A 25 17.50 5.77 6.60
C GLN A 25 15.99 5.56 6.51
N SER A 26 15.20 6.58 6.12
CA SER A 26 13.76 6.38 6.01
C SER A 26 13.56 5.12 5.18
N ALA A 27 12.86 4.13 5.75
CA ALA A 27 12.52 2.96 4.96
C ALA A 27 11.80 3.51 3.72
N ARG A 28 12.28 3.16 2.53
CA ARG A 28 11.58 3.47 1.29
C ARG A 28 10.13 2.97 1.42
N LYS A 29 9.14 3.85 1.29
CA LYS A 29 7.70 3.52 1.42
C LYS A 29 6.88 3.91 0.21
N VAL A 30 7.44 4.70 -0.70
CA VAL A 30 6.73 5.12 -1.92
C VAL A 30 6.51 3.92 -2.84
N GLY A 31 5.27 3.68 -3.21
CA GLY A 31 4.86 2.65 -4.16
C GLY A 31 4.39 3.26 -5.49
N LEU A 32 4.86 2.74 -6.62
CA LEU A 32 4.40 3.19 -7.93
C LEU A 32 3.13 2.42 -8.33
N ALA A 33 1.98 3.11 -8.35
CA ALA A 33 0.72 2.60 -8.89
C ALA A 33 0.64 2.87 -10.41
N VAL A 34 1.21 1.99 -11.22
CA VAL A 34 1.35 2.19 -12.66
C VAL A 34 0.10 1.76 -13.43
N SER A 35 -0.39 2.61 -14.32
CA SER A 35 -1.43 2.19 -15.27
C SER A 35 -0.88 1.23 -16.32
N ARG A 36 -1.70 0.24 -16.71
CA ARG A 36 -1.40 -0.72 -17.78
C ARG A 36 -1.36 -0.10 -19.18
N SER A 37 -1.98 1.07 -19.36
CA SER A 37 -2.07 1.79 -20.64
C SER A 37 -0.89 2.72 -20.91
N VAL A 38 -0.04 2.97 -19.91
CA VAL A 38 0.99 4.00 -19.99
C VAL A 38 2.34 3.37 -20.35
N GLY A 39 2.89 3.78 -21.50
CA GLY A 39 4.21 3.36 -21.98
C GLY A 39 5.37 4.17 -21.41
N SER A 40 5.26 4.69 -20.17
CA SER A 40 6.33 5.51 -19.57
C SER A 40 7.57 4.65 -19.33
N SER A 41 8.75 5.26 -19.48
CA SER A 41 10.03 4.65 -19.09
C SER A 41 10.13 4.64 -17.57
N PRO A 42 10.00 3.49 -16.89
CA PRO A 42 9.84 3.50 -15.44
C PRO A 42 11.11 3.91 -14.70
N SER A 43 12.26 3.94 -15.39
CA SER A 43 13.54 4.37 -14.84
C SER A 43 13.52 5.78 -14.24
N GLN A 44 12.73 6.71 -14.80
CA GLN A 44 12.61 8.08 -14.29
C GLN A 44 11.82 8.18 -12.98
N TRP A 45 11.12 7.11 -12.61
CA TRP A 45 10.27 7.03 -11.43
C TRP A 45 10.95 6.32 -10.25
N VAL A 46 12.09 5.65 -10.48
CA VAL A 46 12.81 4.89 -9.46
C VAL A 46 13.81 5.79 -8.74
N THR A 47 13.48 6.22 -7.53
CA THR A 47 14.37 6.99 -6.65
C THR A 47 14.76 6.15 -5.42
N ALA A 48 15.58 6.71 -4.53
CA ALA A 48 15.92 6.07 -3.26
C ALA A 48 14.72 5.88 -2.31
N HIS A 49 13.63 6.60 -2.55
CA HIS A 49 12.40 6.57 -1.74
C HIS A 49 11.39 5.51 -2.21
N VAL A 50 11.55 5.04 -3.45
CA VAL A 50 10.61 4.10 -4.09
C VAL A 50 10.94 2.66 -3.71
N ALA A 51 9.94 1.99 -3.14
CA ALA A 51 10.05 0.67 -2.54
C ALA A 51 9.52 -0.45 -3.42
N ALA A 52 8.50 -0.14 -4.23
CA ALA A 52 7.61 -1.13 -4.80
C ALA A 52 6.88 -0.60 -6.04
N VAL A 53 6.36 -1.52 -6.84
CA VAL A 53 5.47 -1.22 -7.97
C VAL A 53 4.25 -2.14 -7.94
N ALA A 54 3.09 -1.60 -8.30
CA ALA A 54 1.86 -2.35 -8.48
C ALA A 54 1.06 -1.75 -9.65
N ASP A 55 0.35 -2.61 -10.37
CA ASP A 55 -0.72 -2.21 -11.31
C ASP A 55 -2.10 -2.71 -10.81
N PHE A 56 -2.13 -3.17 -9.56
CA PHE A 56 -3.25 -3.83 -8.88
C PHE A 56 -3.85 -5.02 -9.64
N GLY A 57 -3.05 -5.68 -10.48
CA GLY A 57 -3.40 -6.94 -11.11
C GLY A 57 -2.61 -8.14 -10.60
N PRO A 58 -2.99 -9.36 -11.03
CA PRO A 58 -2.41 -10.59 -10.51
C PRO A 58 -1.02 -10.91 -11.07
N THR A 59 -0.58 -10.24 -12.14
CA THR A 59 0.64 -10.58 -12.88
C THR A 59 1.45 -9.32 -13.23
N LYS A 60 2.77 -9.47 -13.26
CA LYS A 60 3.68 -8.46 -13.82
C LYS A 60 3.32 -8.16 -15.28
N THR A 61 3.50 -6.90 -15.66
CA THR A 61 3.47 -6.41 -17.04
C THR A 61 4.90 -6.07 -17.48
N SER A 62 5.10 -5.75 -18.75
CA SER A 62 6.38 -5.22 -19.23
C SER A 62 6.78 -3.95 -18.48
N VAL A 63 5.81 -3.08 -18.18
CA VAL A 63 6.00 -1.84 -17.43
C VAL A 63 6.47 -2.14 -16.01
N THR A 64 5.71 -2.93 -15.23
CA THR A 64 6.10 -3.23 -13.84
C THR A 64 7.43 -3.96 -13.77
N ASN A 65 7.72 -4.87 -14.70
CA ASN A 65 8.97 -5.60 -14.74
C ASN A 65 10.18 -4.72 -15.08
N SER A 66 10.01 -3.70 -15.93
CA SER A 66 11.11 -2.82 -16.34
C SER A 66 11.59 -1.84 -15.25
N THR A 67 10.85 -1.70 -14.15
CA THR A 67 11.27 -0.89 -12.99
C THR A 67 12.43 -1.49 -12.20
N GLY A 68 12.59 -2.82 -12.22
CA GLY A 68 13.47 -3.54 -11.29
C GLY A 68 13.02 -3.51 -9.82
N LEU A 69 11.84 -2.95 -9.52
CA LEU A 69 11.29 -2.88 -8.17
C LEU A 69 10.56 -4.19 -7.79
N PRO A 70 10.44 -4.49 -6.49
CA PRO A 70 9.49 -5.49 -6.01
C PRO A 70 8.08 -5.21 -6.52
N PHE A 71 7.51 -6.20 -7.22
CA PHE A 71 6.11 -6.14 -7.66
C PHE A 71 5.19 -6.66 -6.57
N LEU A 72 4.08 -5.96 -6.33
CA LEU A 72 3.02 -6.40 -5.40
C LEU A 72 1.84 -6.95 -6.22
N PRO A 73 1.78 -8.26 -6.47
CA PRO A 73 0.63 -8.88 -7.12
C PRO A 73 -0.62 -8.70 -6.26
N THR A 74 -1.71 -8.31 -6.91
CA THR A 74 -3.03 -8.15 -6.29
C THR A 74 -4.00 -9.13 -6.91
N LEU A 75 -4.67 -9.95 -6.08
CA LEU A 75 -5.65 -10.91 -6.58
C LEU A 75 -6.79 -10.16 -7.28
N GLY A 76 -7.23 -9.06 -6.68
CA GLY A 76 -8.17 -8.11 -7.25
C GLY A 76 -9.60 -8.65 -7.23
N GLN A 77 -9.87 -9.72 -7.98
CA GLN A 77 -11.19 -10.33 -8.12
C GLN A 77 -11.12 -11.87 -8.02
N THR A 78 -12.24 -12.50 -7.68
CA THR A 78 -12.34 -13.96 -7.57
C THR A 78 -12.13 -14.67 -8.91
N SER A 79 -12.44 -14.01 -10.03
CA SER A 79 -12.19 -14.49 -11.39
C SER A 79 -10.71 -14.70 -11.70
N ASN A 80 -9.80 -14.04 -10.98
CA ASN A 80 -8.36 -14.15 -11.17
C ASN A 80 -7.71 -15.35 -10.46
N VAL A 81 -8.45 -16.12 -9.64
CA VAL A 81 -7.88 -17.18 -8.79
C VAL A 81 -7.07 -18.21 -9.59
N ASN A 82 -7.52 -18.59 -10.79
CA ASN A 82 -6.77 -19.56 -11.61
C ASN A 82 -5.44 -19.00 -12.11
N THR A 83 -5.44 -17.75 -12.60
CA THR A 83 -4.21 -17.04 -13.01
C THR A 83 -3.28 -16.82 -11.83
N TRP A 84 -3.84 -16.47 -10.68
CA TRP A 84 -3.11 -16.24 -9.43
C TRP A 84 -2.34 -17.48 -8.98
N LEU A 85 -3.03 -18.62 -8.91
CA LEU A 85 -2.47 -19.88 -8.43
C LEU A 85 -1.35 -20.42 -9.33
N SER A 86 -1.45 -20.21 -10.64
CA SER A 86 -0.43 -20.61 -11.61
C SER A 86 0.75 -19.64 -11.69
N THR A 87 0.55 -18.37 -11.34
CA THR A 87 1.58 -17.33 -11.43
C THR A 87 2.46 -17.26 -10.17
N LEU A 88 1.86 -17.26 -8.99
CA LEU A 88 2.57 -16.93 -7.74
C LEU A 88 3.34 -18.10 -7.14
N VAL A 89 4.41 -18.50 -7.81
CA VAL A 89 5.40 -19.45 -7.31
C VAL A 89 6.37 -18.80 -6.32
N GLN A 90 7.12 -19.62 -5.58
CA GLN A 90 8.17 -19.11 -4.69
C GLN A 90 9.18 -18.25 -5.47
N GLY A 91 9.51 -17.07 -4.95
CA GLY A 91 10.45 -16.13 -5.56
C GLY A 91 9.86 -15.20 -6.64
N TYR A 92 8.58 -15.35 -7.01
CA TYR A 92 7.95 -14.45 -7.98
C TYR A 92 7.75 -13.03 -7.40
N ALA A 93 7.26 -12.96 -6.17
CA ALA A 93 7.19 -11.77 -5.32
C ALA A 93 7.37 -12.18 -3.84
N THR A 94 7.47 -11.20 -2.95
CA THR A 94 7.62 -11.42 -1.50
C THR A 94 6.37 -11.06 -0.71
N LEU A 95 5.46 -10.30 -1.31
CA LEU A 95 4.21 -9.84 -0.71
C LEU A 95 3.08 -10.01 -1.72
N ALA A 96 1.90 -10.41 -1.25
CA ALA A 96 0.70 -10.54 -2.07
C ALA A 96 -0.49 -9.81 -1.43
N ILE A 97 -1.31 -9.14 -2.25
CA ILE A 97 -2.51 -8.42 -1.83
C ILE A 97 -3.75 -9.23 -2.22
N GLY A 98 -4.75 -9.27 -1.33
CA GLY A 98 -5.99 -10.01 -1.55
C GLY A 98 -6.92 -9.41 -2.61
N LEU A 99 -8.21 -9.76 -2.50
CA LEU A 99 -9.30 -9.12 -3.27
C LEU A 99 -9.38 -7.62 -2.97
N THR A 100 -9.85 -6.85 -3.94
CA THR A 100 -9.97 -5.39 -3.88
C THR A 100 -11.37 -4.93 -3.48
N GLU A 101 -11.44 -3.91 -2.63
CA GLU A 101 -12.65 -3.22 -2.16
C GLU A 101 -13.78 -4.21 -1.84
N VAL A 102 -13.53 -5.12 -0.90
CA VAL A 102 -14.49 -6.19 -0.57
C VAL A 102 -15.73 -5.66 0.15
N ASP A 103 -15.65 -4.46 0.71
CA ASP A 103 -16.73 -3.77 1.42
C ASP A 103 -17.58 -2.85 0.55
N SER A 104 -17.15 -2.56 -0.68
CA SER A 104 -17.81 -1.61 -1.57
C SER A 104 -17.65 -1.99 -3.06
N GLY A 105 -17.98 -1.06 -3.96
CA GLY A 105 -18.20 -1.25 -5.41
C GLY A 105 -17.04 -1.78 -6.27
N GLY A 106 -15.95 -2.30 -5.70
CA GLY A 106 -14.90 -2.99 -6.46
C GLY A 106 -15.23 -4.46 -6.71
N THR A 107 -15.18 -5.31 -5.67
CA THR A 107 -15.67 -6.70 -5.77
C THR A 107 -16.98 -6.94 -5.04
N GLY A 108 -17.27 -6.18 -3.99
CA GLY A 108 -18.52 -6.30 -3.22
C GLY A 108 -18.81 -7.73 -2.71
N VAL A 109 -17.77 -8.48 -2.32
CA VAL A 109 -17.92 -9.87 -1.92
C VAL A 109 -18.32 -10.02 -0.45
N SER A 110 -19.14 -11.03 -0.15
CA SER A 110 -19.44 -11.37 1.23
C SER A 110 -18.21 -11.88 1.98
N VAL A 111 -18.22 -11.77 3.31
CA VAL A 111 -17.15 -12.31 4.18
C VAL A 111 -16.95 -13.81 3.94
N ALA A 112 -18.01 -14.58 3.71
CA ALA A 112 -17.92 -16.01 3.40
C ALA A 112 -17.15 -16.28 2.08
N VAL A 113 -17.40 -15.47 1.05
CA VAL A 113 -16.64 -15.54 -0.22
C VAL A 113 -15.18 -15.12 0.00
N GLY A 114 -14.94 -14.08 0.81
CA GLY A 114 -13.59 -13.67 1.22
C GLY A 114 -12.83 -14.79 1.90
N ILE A 115 -13.43 -15.47 2.89
CA ILE A 115 -12.84 -16.61 3.60
C ILE A 115 -12.52 -17.76 2.64
N SER A 116 -13.48 -18.15 1.80
CA SER A 116 -13.29 -19.20 0.80
C SER A 116 -12.10 -18.86 -0.11
N THR A 117 -12.06 -17.63 -0.63
CA THR A 117 -11.00 -17.15 -1.51
C THR A 117 -9.66 -17.08 -0.80
N TRP A 118 -9.62 -16.62 0.45
CA TRP A 118 -8.39 -16.55 1.25
C TRP A 118 -7.79 -17.94 1.41
N ARG A 119 -8.59 -18.93 1.81
CA ARG A 119 -8.13 -20.31 1.99
C ARG A 119 -7.62 -20.92 0.68
N GLN A 120 -8.31 -20.63 -0.43
CA GLN A 120 -7.95 -21.17 -1.73
C GLN A 120 -6.70 -20.52 -2.32
N ALA A 121 -6.58 -19.19 -2.25
CA ALA A 121 -5.65 -18.42 -3.05
C ALA A 121 -4.56 -17.70 -2.24
N MET A 122 -4.86 -17.23 -1.03
CA MET A 122 -3.93 -16.44 -0.23
C MET A 122 -3.11 -17.33 0.73
N ALA A 123 -3.80 -18.14 1.55
CA ALA A 123 -3.18 -18.98 2.56
C ALA A 123 -2.02 -19.87 2.05
N PRO A 124 -2.12 -20.52 0.87
CA PRO A 124 -1.03 -21.35 0.36
C PRO A 124 0.27 -20.59 0.08
N LEU A 125 0.21 -19.27 -0.12
CA LEU A 125 1.38 -18.45 -0.39
C LEU A 125 2.29 -18.27 0.84
N LYS A 126 1.77 -18.42 2.07
CA LYS A 126 2.63 -18.43 3.28
C LYS A 126 3.69 -19.52 3.20
N ALA A 127 3.32 -20.71 2.72
CA ALA A 127 4.26 -21.82 2.52
C ALA A 127 5.29 -21.55 1.41
N ARG A 128 5.03 -20.57 0.53
CA ARG A 128 5.93 -20.11 -0.54
C ARG A 128 6.78 -18.90 -0.10
N GLY A 129 6.71 -18.50 1.17
CA GLY A 129 7.50 -17.41 1.74
C GLY A 129 6.91 -16.01 1.55
N TYR A 130 5.63 -15.90 1.17
CA TYR A 130 4.98 -14.60 1.00
C TYR A 130 4.53 -14.03 2.34
N GLN A 131 4.66 -12.70 2.46
CA GLN A 131 3.82 -11.91 3.35
C GLN A 131 2.47 -11.64 2.67
N LEU A 132 1.39 -11.61 3.44
CA LEU A 132 0.04 -11.43 2.93
C LEU A 132 -0.55 -10.15 3.48
N CYS A 133 -0.96 -9.28 2.57
CA CYS A 133 -1.88 -8.21 2.91
C CYS A 133 -3.31 -8.72 2.90
N SER A 134 -4.16 -8.15 3.75
CA SER A 134 -5.59 -8.48 3.79
C SER A 134 -6.27 -8.29 2.43
N HIS A 135 -7.52 -8.74 2.33
CA HIS A 135 -8.44 -8.15 1.37
C HIS A 135 -8.47 -6.62 1.58
N THR A 136 -8.46 -5.84 0.51
CA THR A 136 -8.49 -4.37 0.61
C THR A 136 -9.90 -3.92 0.90
N VAL A 137 -10.02 -2.88 1.73
CA VAL A 137 -11.27 -2.21 2.04
C VAL A 137 -11.14 -0.71 1.85
N THR A 138 -12.26 -0.06 1.57
CA THR A 138 -12.32 1.40 1.55
C THR A 138 -12.32 2.00 2.96
N GLN A 139 -12.23 3.32 3.04
CA GLN A 139 -12.33 4.09 4.26
C GLN A 139 -13.75 4.16 4.85
N ALA A 140 -14.75 3.58 4.18
CA ALA A 140 -16.11 3.53 4.68
C ALA A 140 -16.21 2.65 5.94
N HIS A 141 -17.20 2.92 6.78
CA HIS A 141 -17.46 2.12 7.99
C HIS A 141 -17.67 0.63 7.67
N SER A 142 -18.27 0.33 6.50
CA SER A 142 -18.41 -1.04 5.97
C SER A 142 -17.09 -1.78 5.87
N GLY A 143 -15.99 -1.09 5.53
CA GLY A 143 -14.65 -1.67 5.43
C GLY A 143 -14.16 -2.25 6.74
N THR A 144 -14.21 -1.43 7.80
CA THR A 144 -13.84 -1.86 9.15
C THR A 144 -14.72 -3.01 9.63
N VAL A 145 -16.04 -2.94 9.42
CA VAL A 145 -16.97 -4.01 9.80
C VAL A 145 -16.70 -5.31 9.05
N TRP A 146 -16.37 -5.24 7.76
CA TRP A 146 -16.04 -6.40 6.94
C TRP A 146 -14.77 -7.10 7.48
N LEU A 147 -13.70 -6.34 7.75
CA LEU A 147 -12.46 -6.91 8.29
C LEU A 147 -12.63 -7.49 9.70
N GLN A 148 -13.40 -6.85 10.57
CA GLN A 148 -13.74 -7.40 11.90
C GLN A 148 -14.52 -8.73 11.77
N SER A 149 -15.43 -8.79 10.81
CA SER A 149 -16.19 -10.01 10.51
C SER A 149 -15.29 -11.11 9.96
N PHE A 150 -14.36 -10.78 9.06
CA PHE A 150 -13.36 -11.71 8.55
C PHE A 150 -12.45 -12.24 9.64
N GLN A 151 -11.93 -11.36 10.51
CA GLN A 151 -11.09 -11.72 11.65
C GLN A 151 -11.80 -12.66 12.63
N SER A 152 -13.06 -12.38 12.95
CA SER A 152 -13.84 -13.19 13.91
C SER A 152 -14.28 -14.53 13.33
N GLN A 153 -14.67 -14.57 12.05
CA GLN A 153 -15.18 -15.79 11.40
C GLN A 153 -14.08 -16.70 10.84
N CYS A 154 -12.87 -16.17 10.57
CA CYS A 154 -11.71 -16.97 10.18
C CYS A 154 -10.44 -16.53 10.94
N PRO A 155 -10.34 -16.81 12.25
CA PRO A 155 -9.18 -16.41 13.04
C PRO A 155 -7.86 -17.02 12.55
N ASP A 156 -7.90 -18.21 11.96
CA ASP A 156 -6.74 -18.86 11.34
C ASP A 156 -6.34 -18.21 10.01
N CYS A 157 -7.29 -17.70 9.21
CA CYS A 157 -6.98 -16.84 8.07
C CYS A 157 -6.32 -15.54 8.55
N TRP A 158 -6.91 -14.90 9.56
CA TRP A 158 -6.41 -13.63 10.08
C TRP A 158 -5.01 -13.73 10.69
N ALA A 159 -4.69 -14.85 11.34
CA ALA A 159 -3.34 -15.11 11.83
C ALA A 159 -2.26 -15.08 10.73
N GLN A 160 -2.65 -15.28 9.46
CA GLN A 160 -1.75 -15.23 8.31
C GLN A 160 -1.63 -13.83 7.69
N VAL A 161 -2.51 -12.90 8.07
CA VAL A 161 -2.46 -11.50 7.62
C VAL A 161 -1.27 -10.83 8.30
N ASP A 162 -0.29 -10.39 7.49
CA ASP A 162 0.87 -9.64 7.96
C ASP A 162 0.56 -8.14 7.96
N PHE A 163 -0.21 -7.67 6.97
CA PHE A 163 -0.58 -6.26 6.79
C PHE A 163 -2.08 -6.08 6.54
N VAL A 164 -2.65 -4.99 7.02
CA VAL A 164 -3.99 -4.56 6.62
C VAL A 164 -3.89 -3.61 5.42
N CYS A 165 -4.54 -3.98 4.32
CA CYS A 165 -4.58 -3.18 3.11
C CYS A 165 -5.83 -2.31 3.07
N VAL A 166 -5.65 -1.01 2.82
CA VAL A 166 -6.75 -0.04 2.78
C VAL A 166 -6.63 0.91 1.59
N GLU A 167 -7.78 1.41 1.18
CA GLU A 167 -7.94 2.42 0.15
C GLU A 167 -8.60 3.65 0.75
N TRP A 168 -8.17 4.84 0.31
CA TRP A 168 -8.71 6.09 0.83
C TRP A 168 -8.83 7.16 -0.26
N PHE A 169 -9.97 7.82 -0.31
CA PHE A 169 -10.24 8.89 -1.26
C PHE A 169 -10.98 10.02 -0.57
N GLY A 170 -10.41 11.22 -0.58
CA GLY A 170 -11.00 12.35 0.15
C GLY A 170 -10.25 13.64 -0.06
N VAL A 171 -10.60 14.66 0.71
CA VAL A 171 -10.06 16.03 0.56
C VAL A 171 -9.39 16.56 1.82
N ASP A 172 -9.49 15.84 2.94
CA ASP A 172 -8.93 16.24 4.24
C ASP A 172 -7.78 15.31 4.65
N ALA A 173 -6.57 15.87 4.78
CA ALA A 173 -5.39 15.12 5.17
C ALA A 173 -5.45 14.62 6.62
N GLN A 174 -6.12 15.34 7.52
CA GLN A 174 -6.29 14.89 8.90
C GLN A 174 -7.27 13.71 8.97
N ASP A 175 -8.30 13.69 8.14
CA ASP A 175 -9.19 12.53 8.03
C ASP A 175 -8.44 11.29 7.52
N PHE A 176 -7.53 11.45 6.55
CA PHE A 176 -6.64 10.38 6.13
C PHE A 176 -5.77 9.85 7.28
N ILE A 177 -5.10 10.75 8.02
CA ILE A 177 -4.24 10.40 9.15
C ILE A 177 -5.04 9.65 10.23
N ASN A 178 -6.22 10.15 10.55
CA ASN A 178 -7.12 9.55 11.53
C ASN A 178 -7.56 8.15 11.09
N PHE A 179 -7.94 7.99 9.81
CA PHE A 179 -8.34 6.71 9.25
C PHE A 179 -7.21 5.68 9.33
N VAL A 180 -6.04 5.98 8.78
CA VAL A 180 -4.90 5.05 8.74
C VAL A 180 -4.43 4.69 10.15
N THR A 181 -4.42 5.64 11.07
CA THR A 181 -4.11 5.40 12.49
C THR A 181 -5.17 4.50 13.15
N SER A 182 -6.45 4.75 12.88
CA SER A 182 -7.54 3.94 13.46
C SER A 182 -7.50 2.49 12.99
N VAL A 183 -7.12 2.24 11.73
CA VAL A 183 -6.95 0.89 11.17
C VAL A 183 -5.85 0.15 11.94
N HIS A 184 -4.69 0.77 12.12
CA HIS A 184 -3.60 0.18 12.88
C HIS A 184 -4.02 -0.14 14.32
N LEU A 185 -4.65 0.80 15.01
CA LEU A 185 -5.10 0.63 16.40
C LEU A 185 -6.20 -0.45 16.54
N THR A 186 -7.09 -0.57 15.56
CA THR A 186 -8.21 -1.53 15.58
C THR A 186 -7.71 -2.96 15.37
N PHE A 187 -6.78 -3.15 14.44
CA PHE A 187 -6.38 -4.48 13.96
C PHE A 187 -5.05 -4.96 14.54
N GLY A 188 -4.22 -4.06 15.09
CA GLY A 188 -2.91 -4.38 15.64
C GLY A 188 -1.93 -4.90 14.59
N LYS A 189 -2.10 -4.47 13.33
CA LYS A 189 -1.29 -4.86 12.17
C LYS A 189 -0.74 -3.62 11.50
N ASP A 190 0.42 -3.76 10.86
CA ASP A 190 0.95 -2.70 10.00
C ASP A 190 0.06 -2.52 8.77
N VAL A 191 0.11 -1.34 8.17
CA VAL A 191 -0.81 -0.89 7.12
C VAL A 191 -0.07 -0.73 5.79
N ILE A 192 -0.70 -1.19 4.72
CA ILE A 192 -0.36 -0.81 3.35
C ILE A 192 -1.52 -0.01 2.79
N VAL A 193 -1.24 1.22 2.36
CA VAL A 193 -2.24 2.08 1.70
C VAL A 193 -2.18 1.76 0.22
N THR A 194 -3.03 0.84 -0.23
CA THR A 194 -2.97 0.29 -1.59
C THR A 194 -3.41 1.28 -2.63
N GLN A 195 -4.32 2.20 -2.33
CA GLN A 195 -4.67 3.32 -3.19
C GLN A 195 -5.04 4.51 -2.34
N PHE A 196 -4.48 5.68 -2.65
CA PHE A 196 -5.03 6.93 -2.13
C PHE A 196 -4.91 8.06 -3.13
N ALA A 197 -5.91 8.94 -3.12
CA ALA A 197 -5.93 10.11 -3.98
C ALA A 197 -6.90 11.16 -3.43
N VAL A 198 -6.83 12.35 -4.00
CA VAL A 198 -7.82 13.38 -3.78
C VAL A 198 -9.06 13.08 -4.59
N ALA A 199 -10.20 12.88 -3.93
CA ALA A 199 -11.49 12.77 -4.60
C ALA A 199 -12.61 13.35 -3.73
N ASP A 200 -13.57 13.98 -4.37
CA ASP A 200 -14.83 14.37 -3.77
C ASP A 200 -15.97 13.68 -4.52
N PHE A 201 -16.42 12.55 -3.98
CA PHE A 201 -17.53 11.78 -4.55
C PHE A 201 -18.91 12.33 -4.16
N ASN A 202 -18.96 13.39 -3.35
CA ASN A 202 -20.22 14.01 -2.88
C ASN A 202 -20.65 15.21 -3.73
N GLY A 203 -20.01 15.42 -4.89
CA GLY A 203 -20.38 16.49 -5.82
C GLY A 203 -19.93 17.89 -5.39
N GLY A 204 -18.95 17.99 -4.49
CA GLY A 204 -18.32 19.26 -4.18
C GLY A 204 -17.33 19.73 -5.25
N THR A 205 -16.57 20.76 -4.91
CA THR A 205 -15.70 21.44 -5.87
C THR A 205 -14.52 20.54 -6.24
N THR A 206 -14.23 20.41 -7.55
CA THR A 206 -13.02 19.73 -8.01
C THR A 206 -11.79 20.35 -7.33
N PRO A 207 -11.02 19.58 -6.55
CA PRO A 207 -9.89 20.12 -5.80
C PRO A 207 -8.86 20.75 -6.74
N SER A 208 -8.34 21.91 -6.35
CA SER A 208 -7.31 22.60 -7.11
C SER A 208 -5.99 21.82 -7.08
N VAL A 209 -5.09 22.11 -8.02
CA VAL A 209 -3.73 21.53 -7.98
C VAL A 209 -3.02 21.84 -6.65
N GLY A 210 -3.28 23.03 -6.06
CA GLY A 210 -2.74 23.41 -4.76
C GLY A 210 -3.26 22.53 -3.62
N ASP A 211 -4.55 22.20 -3.63
CA ASP A 211 -5.16 21.31 -2.63
C ASP A 211 -4.57 19.90 -2.71
N VAL A 212 -4.37 19.40 -3.94
CA VAL A 212 -3.75 18.09 -4.18
C VAL A 212 -2.31 18.05 -3.68
N LEU A 213 -1.50 19.08 -3.99
CA LEU A 213 -0.12 19.20 -3.53
C LEU A 213 -0.03 19.22 -1.99
N ALA A 214 -0.92 19.96 -1.34
CA ALA A 214 -0.96 20.09 0.12
C ALA A 214 -1.39 18.77 0.80
N LEU A 215 -2.42 18.11 0.27
CA LEU A 215 -2.86 16.82 0.80
C LEU A 215 -1.77 15.76 0.61
N MET A 216 -1.19 15.64 -0.58
CA MET A 216 -0.10 14.69 -0.84
C MET A 216 1.06 14.93 0.12
N GLY A 217 1.53 16.18 0.25
CA GLY A 217 2.66 16.51 1.13
C GLY A 217 2.39 16.15 2.59
N THR A 218 1.20 16.45 3.09
CA THR A 218 0.83 16.15 4.49
C THR A 218 0.71 14.64 4.74
N THR A 219 0.03 13.92 3.85
CA THR A 219 -0.24 12.49 4.01
C THR A 219 1.00 11.62 3.81
N THR A 220 1.84 11.94 2.82
CA THR A 220 3.13 11.24 2.60
C THR A 220 4.09 11.46 3.77
N ALA A 221 4.28 12.70 4.22
CA ALA A 221 5.12 13.00 5.38
C ALA A 221 4.67 12.25 6.65
N PHE A 222 3.35 12.15 6.88
CA PHE A 222 2.80 11.30 7.94
C PHE A 222 3.20 9.84 7.75
N MET A 223 2.94 9.25 6.59
CA MET A 223 3.23 7.83 6.31
C MET A 223 4.72 7.50 6.39
N ASP A 224 5.60 8.41 6.00
CA ASP A 224 7.05 8.26 6.17
C ASP A 224 7.45 8.20 7.64
N SER A 225 6.85 9.06 8.46
CA SER A 225 7.10 9.08 9.91
C SER A 225 6.43 7.94 10.68
N ALA A 226 5.32 7.40 10.18
CA ALA A 226 4.52 6.37 10.84
C ALA A 226 5.17 4.98 10.64
N ALA A 227 5.84 4.46 11.69
CA ALA A 227 6.54 3.18 11.64
C ALA A 227 5.64 1.99 11.23
N PHE A 228 4.33 2.06 11.53
CA PHE A 228 3.36 1.04 11.19
C PHE A 228 2.85 1.11 9.74
N VAL A 229 3.27 2.09 8.95
CA VAL A 229 2.97 2.16 7.51
C VAL A 229 4.14 1.54 6.73
N HIS A 230 3.85 0.48 5.98
CA HIS A 230 4.86 -0.27 5.22
C HIS A 230 5.09 0.27 3.80
N THR A 231 4.02 0.56 3.06
CA THR A 231 4.09 1.10 1.69
C THR A 231 2.79 1.82 1.37
N TYR A 232 2.85 2.87 0.55
CA TYR A 232 1.68 3.60 0.09
C TYR A 232 1.74 3.93 -1.40
N PHE A 233 0.58 3.98 -2.05
CA PHE A 233 0.46 4.09 -3.49
C PHE A 233 -0.50 5.22 -3.88
N TRP A 234 0.04 6.33 -4.39
CA TRP A 234 -0.78 7.42 -4.90
C TRP A 234 -1.39 7.03 -6.25
N LEU A 235 -2.71 7.15 -6.38
CA LEU A 235 -3.37 6.89 -7.65
C LEU A 235 -3.25 8.13 -8.55
N GLY A 236 -2.25 8.12 -9.44
CA GLY A 236 -1.96 9.25 -10.32
C GLY A 236 -1.08 8.97 -11.53
N MET A 237 -0.55 7.76 -11.70
CA MET A 237 0.24 7.38 -12.90
C MET A 237 -0.67 6.86 -14.03
N PHE A 238 -1.64 7.69 -14.43
CA PHE A 238 -2.60 7.42 -15.50
C PHE A 238 -2.66 8.61 -16.48
N LEU A 239 -3.15 8.40 -17.70
CA LEU A 239 -3.35 9.50 -18.65
C LEU A 239 -4.56 10.36 -18.24
N PRO A 240 -4.62 11.65 -18.64
CA PRO A 240 -5.80 12.48 -18.37
C PRO A 240 -7.10 11.80 -18.83
N GLY A 241 -8.07 11.67 -17.92
CA GLY A 241 -9.35 10.99 -18.17
C GLY A 241 -9.37 9.50 -17.82
N GLU A 242 -8.23 8.93 -17.41
CA GLU A 242 -8.11 7.59 -16.83
C GLU A 242 -8.06 7.66 -15.29
N GLY A 243 -8.16 6.52 -14.62
CA GLY A 243 -7.86 6.39 -13.18
C GLY A 243 -9.02 6.65 -12.21
N GLY A 244 -10.22 7.04 -12.68
CA GLY A 244 -11.41 7.14 -11.83
C GLY A 244 -11.39 8.27 -10.79
N VAL A 245 -10.37 9.13 -10.81
CA VAL A 245 -10.20 10.29 -9.93
C VAL A 245 -9.96 11.56 -10.76
N PRO A 246 -10.12 12.77 -10.18
CA PRO A 246 -9.85 14.02 -10.89
C PRO A 246 -8.44 14.06 -11.50
N SER A 247 -8.33 14.65 -12.69
CA SER A 247 -7.05 14.77 -13.42
C SER A 247 -5.98 15.59 -12.68
N SER A 248 -6.36 16.38 -11.67
CA SER A 248 -5.43 17.07 -10.77
C SER A 248 -4.58 16.12 -9.91
N ASN A 249 -4.97 14.84 -9.79
CA ASN A 249 -4.15 13.78 -9.17
C ASN A 249 -3.03 13.25 -10.07
N GLY A 250 -3.04 13.61 -11.36
CA GLY A 250 -2.12 13.09 -12.36
C GLY A 250 -0.67 13.44 -12.03
N LEU A 251 0.21 12.43 -12.03
CA LEU A 251 1.64 12.57 -11.74
C LEU A 251 2.48 12.80 -12.98
N MET A 252 1.92 12.63 -14.17
CA MET A 252 2.68 12.52 -15.42
C MET A 252 2.44 13.70 -16.37
N ASN A 253 3.49 14.08 -17.08
CA ASN A 253 3.38 14.87 -18.31
C ASN A 253 2.90 13.98 -19.45
N SER A 254 2.57 14.59 -20.60
CA SER A 254 2.10 13.85 -21.79
C SER A 254 3.13 12.90 -22.38
N ASP A 255 4.42 13.08 -22.09
CA ASP A 255 5.53 12.21 -22.52
C ASP A 255 5.83 11.07 -21.51
N GLY A 256 5.07 10.98 -20.42
CA GLY A 256 5.24 9.97 -19.38
C GLY A 256 6.30 10.29 -18.31
N SER A 257 6.97 11.45 -18.39
CA SER A 257 7.87 11.90 -17.33
C SER A 257 7.09 12.40 -16.10
N PRO A 258 7.68 12.39 -14.90
CA PRO A 258 7.07 13.02 -13.73
C PRO A 258 6.82 14.52 -13.96
N ASN A 259 5.64 15.01 -13.58
CA ASN A 259 5.33 16.44 -13.46
C ASN A 259 5.72 16.94 -12.04
N ALA A 260 5.37 18.17 -11.68
CA ALA A 260 5.71 18.72 -10.36
C ALA A 260 5.16 17.89 -9.18
N LEU A 261 3.92 17.40 -9.28
CA LEU A 261 3.31 16.53 -8.28
C LEU A 261 3.98 15.15 -8.25
N GLY A 262 4.29 14.58 -9.43
CA GLY A 262 5.05 13.34 -9.56
C GLY A 262 6.45 13.41 -8.92
N LEU A 263 7.17 14.51 -9.14
CA LEU A 263 8.49 14.75 -8.53
C LEU A 263 8.40 14.89 -7.01
N GLN A 264 7.38 15.58 -6.49
CA GLN A 264 7.11 15.63 -5.04
C GLN A 264 6.88 14.21 -4.49
N TYR A 265 6.03 13.43 -5.14
CA TYR A 265 5.66 12.09 -4.69
C TYR A 265 6.86 11.14 -4.56
N ILE A 266 7.73 11.09 -5.57
CA ILE A 266 8.90 10.20 -5.57
C ILE A 266 10.11 10.76 -4.81
N SER A 267 9.99 11.95 -4.21
CA SER A 267 11.01 12.58 -3.35
C SER A 267 10.62 12.58 -1.87
N SER A 268 9.44 12.04 -1.53
CA SER A 268 8.93 11.93 -0.16
C SER A 268 9.63 10.80 0.59
#